data_AF-A0A6P8YPV3-F1
#
_entry.id   AF-A0A6P8YPV3-F1
#
_cell.length_a   1.000
_cell.length_b   1.000
_cell.length_c   1.000
_cell.angle_alpha   90.00
_cell.angle_beta   90.00
_cell.angle_gamma   90.00
#
_symmetry.space_group_name_H-M   'P 1'
#
loop_
_entity.id
_entity.type
_entity.pdbx_description
1 polymer ?
#
loop_
_entity_poly.entity_id
_entity_poly.type
_entity_poly.pdbx_seq_one_letter_code
_entity_poly.pdbx_strand_id
1 'polypeptide(L)'
;MNFFRDKIQSVQEGISASFHRISSGETSRPIEYRSVNLNAGAEILQRYQTEWHDGHQLAEENAAKAQAIDEVIGSLHATFEKQWTGITQLNTTMAAIPKIISSTQTLMEHLGNLQELFDEVEHNLLQLEDVVETQEHQERQLDHRFQLAMYKEKKLQELERVRESLVKEYGEKMANYERRQCQTMKERQETFGQVFQEDLEQFKQSGKLPVTPIKSAQPGPSLEEVTLDDDSVALDNFLGESQA
;
A
#
# COMPACT_ATOMS: atom_id res chain seq x y z
N MET A 1 66.35 136.84 59.58
CA MET A 1 64.89 136.73 59.70
C MET A 1 64.16 137.00 58.37
N ASN A 2 64.75 136.65 57.21
CA ASN A 2 64.23 137.01 55.88
C ASN A 2 63.78 135.82 55.01
N PHE A 3 64.19 134.59 55.34
CA PHE A 3 63.85 133.40 54.55
C PHE A 3 62.37 132.99 54.65
N PHE A 4 61.74 133.23 55.81
CA PHE A 4 60.33 132.88 56.02
C PHE A 4 59.39 133.85 55.29
N ARG A 5 59.79 135.12 55.15
CA ARG A 5 59.04 136.15 54.43
C ARG A 5 59.04 135.87 52.92
N ASP A 6 60.19 135.53 52.34
CA ASP A 6 60.29 135.16 50.93
C ASP A 6 59.50 133.88 50.61
N LYS A 7 59.46 132.91 51.53
CA LYS A 7 58.68 131.69 51.34
C LYS A 7 57.17 131.93 51.38
N ILE A 8 56.70 132.83 52.24
CA ILE A 8 55.29 133.25 52.24
C ILE A 8 54.96 134.05 50.98
N GLN A 9 55.85 134.93 50.53
CA GLN A 9 55.65 135.72 49.31
C GLN A 9 55.61 134.84 48.06
N SER A 10 56.49 133.85 47.96
CA SER A 10 56.49 132.85 46.87
C SER A 10 55.23 131.99 46.85
N VAL A 11 54.70 131.60 48.02
CA VAL A 11 53.42 130.88 48.11
C VAL A 11 52.24 131.78 47.76
N GLN A 12 52.28 133.05 48.17
CA GLN A 12 51.23 134.02 47.85
C GLN A 12 51.21 134.33 46.35
N GLU A 13 52.36 134.45 45.70
CA GLU A 13 52.48 134.60 44.24
C GLU A 13 52.07 133.32 43.49
N GLY A 14 52.42 132.14 44.00
CA GLY A 14 51.99 130.86 43.43
C GLY A 14 50.47 130.63 43.49
N ILE A 15 49.84 131.03 44.59
CA ILE A 15 48.38 130.99 44.75
C ILE A 15 47.73 132.06 43.87
N SER A 16 48.28 133.27 43.80
CA SER A 16 47.75 134.36 42.96
C SER A 16 47.86 134.04 41.47
N ALA A 17 48.95 133.39 41.03
CA ALA A 17 49.12 132.92 39.65
C ALA A 17 48.16 131.75 39.31
N SER A 18 47.93 130.84 40.26
CA SER A 18 46.94 129.76 40.08
C SER A 18 45.51 130.30 40.04
N PHE A 19 45.18 131.32 40.85
CA PHE A 19 43.87 131.96 40.81
C PHE A 19 43.68 132.82 39.56
N HIS A 20 44.71 133.49 39.04
CA HIS A 20 44.61 134.16 37.73
C HIS A 20 44.41 133.19 36.56
N ARG A 21 44.89 131.94 36.66
CA ARG A 21 44.58 130.89 35.66
C ARG A 21 43.12 130.43 35.72
N ILE A 22 42.45 130.56 36.86
CA ILE A 22 41.04 130.14 37.06
C ILE A 22 40.07 131.33 36.98
N SER A 23 40.54 132.57 37.25
CA SER A 23 39.76 133.81 37.32
C SER A 23 39.98 134.75 36.13
N SER A 24 40.95 134.49 35.26
CA SER A 24 40.93 135.05 33.90
C SER A 24 39.87 134.31 33.13
N GLY A 25 38.66 134.89 33.10
CA GLY A 25 37.60 134.44 32.24
C GLY A 25 38.15 134.27 30.83
N GLU A 26 38.23 133.01 30.38
CA GLU A 26 38.15 132.71 28.97
C GLU A 26 36.81 133.26 28.50
N THR A 27 36.90 134.46 27.94
CA THR A 27 35.94 135.04 27.01
C THR A 27 35.26 133.92 26.25
N SER A 28 33.95 133.81 26.50
CA SER A 28 32.98 132.96 25.82
C SER A 28 33.40 132.73 24.36
N ARG A 29 34.08 131.61 24.09
CA ARG A 29 34.14 131.08 22.73
C ARG A 29 32.70 130.69 22.43
N PRO A 30 32.08 131.21 21.36
CA PRO A 30 30.78 130.69 20.96
C PRO A 30 31.02 129.20 20.70
N ILE A 31 30.42 128.36 21.52
CA ILE A 31 30.25 126.96 21.21
C ILE A 31 29.40 127.00 19.94
N GLU A 32 30.04 126.98 18.77
CA GLU A 32 29.38 126.50 17.57
C GLU A 32 28.95 125.09 17.94
N TYR A 33 27.67 124.96 18.30
CA TYR A 33 26.97 123.70 18.21
C TYR A 33 27.08 123.28 16.75
N ARG A 34 28.17 122.59 16.42
CA ARG A 34 28.36 121.90 15.16
C ARG A 34 27.08 121.12 14.94
N SER A 35 26.30 121.52 13.94
CA SER A 35 24.93 121.09 13.67
C SER A 35 24.72 119.64 14.12
N VAL A 36 24.16 119.48 15.33
CA VAL A 36 23.93 118.15 15.90
C VAL A 36 22.90 117.51 14.97
N ASN A 37 23.26 116.41 14.31
CA ASN A 37 22.32 115.69 13.46
C ASN A 37 21.25 115.09 14.37
N LEU A 38 20.16 115.83 14.58
CA LEU A 38 18.98 115.43 15.34
C LEU A 38 18.33 114.15 14.75
N ASN A 39 18.69 113.80 13.50
CA ASN A 39 18.20 112.64 12.77
C ASN A 39 19.12 111.41 12.87
N ALA A 40 20.29 111.49 13.53
CA ALA A 40 21.23 110.37 13.64
C ALA A 40 20.60 109.13 14.31
N GLY A 41 19.71 109.34 15.29
CA GLY A 41 18.94 108.25 15.90
C GLY A 41 17.96 107.58 14.93
N ALA A 42 17.33 108.37 14.05
CA ALA A 42 16.42 107.86 13.03
C ALA A 42 17.18 107.09 11.93
N GLU A 43 18.35 107.59 11.51
CA GLU A 43 19.22 106.91 10.53
C GLU A 43 19.75 105.56 11.05
N ILE A 44 20.18 105.50 12.32
CA ILE A 44 20.62 104.25 12.96
C ILE A 44 19.45 103.27 13.08
N LEU A 45 18.28 103.74 13.51
CA LEU A 45 17.08 102.91 13.62
C LEU A 45 16.68 102.37 12.24
N GLN A 46 16.65 103.22 11.21
CA GLN A 46 16.33 102.83 9.85
C GLN A 46 17.32 101.77 9.34
N ARG A 47 18.63 101.91 9.57
CA ARG A 47 19.62 100.91 9.18
C ARG A 47 19.33 99.55 9.81
N TYR A 48 19.12 99.50 11.13
CA TYR A 48 18.84 98.24 11.82
C TYR A 48 17.47 97.65 11.42
N GLN A 49 16.47 98.48 11.14
CA GLN A 49 15.18 98.00 10.63
C GLN A 49 15.32 97.39 9.23
N THR A 50 16.11 98.00 8.34
CA THR A 50 16.38 97.45 7.01
C THR A 50 17.18 96.14 7.10
N GLU A 51 18.27 96.12 7.87
CA GLU A 51 19.08 94.89 8.06
C GLU A 51 18.26 93.76 8.69
N TRP A 52 17.39 94.08 9.66
CA TRP A 52 16.48 93.10 10.26
C TRP A 52 15.44 92.60 9.25
N HIS A 53 14.87 93.49 8.43
CA HIS A 53 13.90 93.12 7.41
C HIS A 53 14.51 92.19 6.37
N ASP A 54 15.70 92.51 5.85
CA ASP A 54 16.41 91.69 4.87
C ASP A 54 16.77 90.32 5.48
N GLY A 55 17.26 90.31 6.73
CA GLY A 55 17.56 89.07 7.45
C GLY A 55 16.33 88.20 7.70
N HIS A 56 15.19 88.82 8.03
CA HIS A 56 13.93 88.12 8.22
C HIS A 56 13.41 87.52 6.92
N GLN A 57 13.45 88.28 5.82
CA GLN A 57 13.05 87.79 4.51
C GLN A 57 13.92 86.60 4.07
N LEU A 58 15.24 86.69 4.21
CA LEU A 58 16.14 85.58 3.89
C LEU A 58 15.88 84.34 4.76
N ALA A 59 15.55 84.53 6.03
CA ALA A 59 15.20 83.43 6.92
C ALA A 59 13.88 82.75 6.49
N GLU A 60 12.88 83.53 6.09
CA GLU A 60 11.59 83.00 5.60
C GLU A 60 11.76 82.24 4.29
N GLU A 61 12.53 82.78 3.33
CA GLU A 61 12.85 82.09 2.08
C GLU A 61 13.64 80.80 2.31
N ASN A 62 14.58 80.80 3.26
CA ASN A 62 15.33 79.60 3.61
C ASN A 62 14.44 78.55 4.29
N ALA A 63 13.55 78.96 5.19
CA ALA A 63 12.57 78.07 5.81
C ALA A 63 11.65 77.42 4.77
N ALA A 64 11.16 78.19 3.80
CA ALA A 64 10.34 77.68 2.70
C ALA A 64 11.10 76.67 1.83
N LYS A 65 12.36 76.96 1.49
CA LYS A 65 13.21 76.03 0.72
C LYS A 65 13.52 74.76 1.51
N ALA A 66 13.79 74.87 2.82
CA ALA A 66 14.03 73.74 3.69
C ALA A 66 12.79 72.83 3.79
N GLN A 67 11.60 73.41 3.91
CA GLN A 67 10.35 72.65 3.91
C GLN A 67 10.12 71.91 2.57
N ALA A 68 10.35 72.57 1.44
CA ALA A 68 10.20 71.93 0.13
C ALA A 68 11.17 70.74 -0.04
N ILE A 69 12.40 70.85 0.46
CA ILE A 69 13.37 69.75 0.46
C ILE A 69 12.91 68.62 1.38
N ASP A 70 12.41 68.94 2.58
CA ASP A 70 11.92 67.95 3.54
C ASP A 70 10.74 67.14 2.96
N GLU A 71 9.81 67.79 2.27
CA GLU A 71 8.70 67.12 1.58
C GLU A 71 9.20 66.12 0.51
N VAL A 72 10.21 66.51 -0.27
CA VAL A 72 10.81 65.63 -1.28
C VAL A 72 11.54 64.46 -0.60
N ILE A 73 12.32 64.70 0.45
CA ILE A 73 13.03 63.65 1.20
C ILE A 73 12.02 62.68 1.82
N GLY A 74 10.95 63.17 2.43
CA GLY A 74 9.89 62.36 3.01
C GLY A 74 9.21 61.47 1.97
N SER A 75 8.90 62.02 0.80
CA SER A 75 8.32 61.24 -0.31
C SER A 75 9.28 60.16 -0.80
N LEU A 76 10.56 60.48 -0.95
CA LEU A 76 11.59 59.56 -1.42
C LEU A 76 11.79 58.42 -0.40
N HIS A 77 11.87 58.75 0.88
CA HIS A 77 11.95 57.76 1.96
C HIS A 77 10.76 56.80 1.92
N ALA A 78 9.53 57.32 1.81
CA ALA A 78 8.33 56.49 1.70
C ALA A 78 8.37 55.55 0.48
N THR A 79 8.88 56.02 -0.67
CA THR A 79 9.06 55.15 -1.84
C THR A 79 10.10 54.06 -1.59
N PHE A 80 11.24 54.38 -0.98
CA PHE A 80 12.28 53.40 -0.68
C PHE A 80 11.80 52.34 0.31
N GLU A 81 11.11 52.74 1.37
CA GLU A 81 10.50 51.80 2.33
C GLU A 81 9.52 50.84 1.64
N LYS A 82 8.69 51.35 0.72
CA LYS A 82 7.78 50.51 -0.06
C LYS A 82 8.54 49.53 -0.97
N GLN A 83 9.60 49.98 -1.64
CA GLN A 83 10.41 49.08 -2.47
C GLN A 83 11.15 48.04 -1.62
N TRP A 84 11.70 48.45 -0.48
CA TRP A 84 12.43 47.59 0.44
C TRP A 84 11.54 46.48 1.01
N THR A 85 10.33 46.84 1.45
CA THR A 85 9.33 45.86 1.92
C THR A 85 8.94 44.89 0.81
N GLY A 86 8.74 45.38 -0.43
CA GLY A 86 8.47 44.53 -1.60
C GLY A 86 9.61 43.53 -1.90
N ILE A 87 10.86 44.00 -1.90
CA ILE A 87 12.04 43.15 -2.10
C ILE A 87 12.16 42.11 -0.98
N THR A 88 11.90 42.50 0.26
CA THR A 88 11.96 41.59 1.42
C THR A 88 10.90 40.50 1.32
N GLN A 89 9.67 40.84 0.92
CA GLN A 89 8.62 39.86 0.67
C GLN A 89 8.99 38.91 -0.47
N LEU A 90 9.48 39.45 -1.59
CA LEU A 90 9.92 38.63 -2.72
C LEU A 90 11.02 37.65 -2.29
N ASN A 91 12.04 38.13 -1.58
CA ASN A 91 13.12 37.28 -1.09
C ASN A 91 12.60 36.18 -0.16
N THR A 92 11.66 36.50 0.73
CA THR A 92 11.02 35.52 1.61
C THR A 92 10.24 34.46 0.81
N THR A 93 9.49 34.86 -0.21
CA THR A 93 8.76 33.91 -1.07
C THR A 93 9.70 33.04 -1.89
N MET A 94 10.79 33.60 -2.43
CA MET A 94 11.80 32.85 -3.17
C MET A 94 12.51 31.84 -2.27
N ALA A 95 12.79 32.19 -1.02
CA ALA A 95 13.37 31.27 -0.04
C ALA A 95 12.45 30.07 0.29
N ALA A 96 11.13 30.19 0.08
CA ALA A 96 10.19 29.09 0.27
C ALA A 96 10.15 28.10 -0.91
N ILE A 97 10.58 28.49 -2.11
CA ILE A 97 10.53 27.64 -3.31
C ILE A 97 11.30 26.32 -3.14
N PRO A 98 12.55 26.30 -2.63
CA PRO A 98 13.27 25.04 -2.42
C PRO A 98 12.54 24.06 -1.49
N LYS A 99 11.86 24.57 -0.45
CA LYS A 99 11.07 23.75 0.47
C LYS A 99 9.86 23.11 -0.23
N ILE A 100 9.21 23.85 -1.13
CA ILE A 100 8.11 23.32 -1.94
C ILE A 100 8.64 22.25 -2.89
N ILE A 101 9.78 22.50 -3.55
CA ILE A 101 10.43 21.52 -4.45
C ILE A 101 10.76 20.24 -3.68
N SER A 102 11.40 20.34 -2.51
CA SER A 102 11.74 19.15 -1.72
C SER A 102 10.49 18.39 -1.26
N SER A 103 9.44 19.11 -0.85
CA SER A 103 8.16 18.48 -0.46
C SER A 103 7.52 17.73 -1.64
N THR A 104 7.55 18.32 -2.84
CA THR A 104 7.05 17.69 -4.07
C THR A 104 7.89 16.47 -4.45
N GLN A 105 9.21 16.53 -4.31
CA GLN A 105 10.09 15.37 -4.55
C GLN A 105 9.78 14.23 -3.59
N THR A 106 9.62 14.50 -2.30
CA THR A 106 9.22 13.48 -1.31
C THR A 106 7.85 12.87 -1.63
N LEU A 107 6.88 13.68 -2.06
CA LEU A 107 5.58 13.16 -2.52
C LEU A 107 5.71 12.26 -3.76
N MET A 108 6.61 12.62 -4.68
CA MET A 108 6.90 11.81 -5.87
C MET A 108 7.56 10.48 -5.51
N GLU A 109 8.50 10.47 -4.56
CA GLU A 109 9.09 9.24 -4.02
C GLU A 109 8.02 8.35 -3.36
N HIS A 110 7.15 8.92 -2.53
CA HIS A 110 6.05 8.17 -1.92
C HIS A 110 5.08 7.59 -2.96
N LEU A 111 4.79 8.34 -4.03
CA LEU A 111 3.96 7.86 -5.12
C LEU A 111 4.64 6.70 -5.87
N GLY A 112 5.96 6.80 -6.11
CA GLY A 112 6.74 5.73 -6.70
C GLY A 112 6.71 4.45 -5.86
N ASN A 113 6.96 4.56 -4.55
CA ASN A 113 6.88 3.41 -3.63
C ASN A 113 5.47 2.79 -3.59
N LEU A 114 4.43 3.62 -3.67
CA LEU A 114 3.05 3.13 -3.70
C LEU A 114 2.75 2.37 -4.99
N GLN A 115 3.29 2.85 -6.12
CA GLN A 115 3.17 2.16 -7.40
C GLN A 115 3.87 0.79 -7.35
N GLU A 116 5.10 0.72 -6.82
CA GLU A 116 5.81 -0.56 -6.63
C GLU A 116 5.03 -1.55 -5.76
N LEU A 117 4.41 -1.05 -4.67
CA LEU A 117 3.57 -1.89 -3.81
C LEU A 117 2.30 -2.38 -4.53
N PHE A 118 1.71 -1.56 -5.40
CA PHE A 118 0.57 -2.01 -6.21
C PHE A 118 0.98 -3.08 -7.22
N ASP A 119 2.13 -2.92 -7.88
CA ASP A 119 2.65 -3.92 -8.81
C ASP A 119 2.94 -5.24 -8.09
N GLU A 120 3.50 -5.19 -6.87
CA GLU A 120 3.72 -6.37 -6.03
C GLU A 120 2.40 -7.04 -5.61
N VAL A 121 1.40 -6.27 -5.21
CA VAL A 121 0.08 -6.80 -4.84
C VAL A 121 -0.61 -7.43 -6.05
N GLU A 122 -0.57 -6.80 -7.22
CA GLU A 122 -1.11 -7.36 -8.46
C GLU A 122 -0.43 -8.69 -8.80
N HIS A 123 0.90 -8.75 -8.70
CA HIS A 123 1.65 -9.98 -8.92
C HIS A 123 1.26 -11.09 -7.94
N ASN A 124 1.12 -10.76 -6.65
CA ASN A 124 0.72 -11.72 -5.62
C ASN A 124 -0.73 -12.21 -5.82
N LEU A 125 -1.63 -11.36 -6.32
CA LEU A 125 -3.00 -11.75 -6.66
C LEU A 125 -3.04 -12.72 -7.84
N LEU A 126 -2.24 -12.49 -8.89
CA LEU A 126 -2.10 -13.42 -10.01
C LEU A 126 -1.58 -14.78 -9.55
N GLN A 127 -0.55 -14.79 -8.70
CA GLN A 127 -0.04 -16.06 -8.13
C GLN A 127 -1.11 -16.77 -7.30
N LEU A 128 -1.93 -16.03 -6.55
CA LEU A 128 -3.01 -16.61 -5.76
C LEU A 128 -4.07 -17.23 -6.67
N GLU A 129 -4.42 -16.57 -7.77
CA GLU A 129 -5.34 -17.11 -8.78
C GLU A 129 -4.82 -18.43 -9.37
N ASP A 130 -3.55 -18.49 -9.76
CA ASP A 130 -2.90 -19.71 -10.26
C ASP A 130 -2.97 -20.87 -9.24
N VAL A 131 -2.75 -20.56 -7.97
CA VAL A 131 -2.80 -21.55 -6.87
C VAL A 131 -4.23 -22.06 -6.67
N VAL A 132 -5.22 -21.16 -6.71
CA VAL A 132 -6.64 -21.53 -6.59
C VAL A 132 -7.07 -22.42 -7.75
N GLU A 133 -6.75 -22.04 -8.99
CA GLU A 133 -7.08 -22.87 -10.16
C GLU A 133 -6.43 -24.25 -10.07
N THR A 134 -5.17 -24.31 -9.65
CA THR A 134 -4.45 -25.57 -9.45
C THR A 134 -5.13 -26.43 -8.40
N GLN A 135 -5.57 -25.86 -7.28
CA GLN A 135 -6.28 -26.56 -6.23
C GLN A 135 -7.62 -27.12 -6.73
N GLU A 136 -8.42 -26.31 -7.42
CA GLU A 136 -9.69 -26.76 -8.00
C GLU A 136 -9.48 -27.89 -9.02
N HIS A 137 -8.40 -27.84 -9.80
CA HIS A 137 -8.04 -28.91 -10.73
C HIS A 137 -7.68 -30.21 -10.01
N GLN A 138 -6.97 -30.13 -8.90
CA GLN A 138 -6.61 -31.29 -8.08
C GLN A 138 -7.83 -31.90 -7.39
N GLU A 139 -8.75 -31.08 -6.88
CA GLU A 139 -10.01 -31.54 -6.27
C GLU A 139 -10.86 -32.31 -7.29
N ARG A 140 -11.05 -31.76 -8.49
CA ARG A 140 -11.75 -32.45 -9.58
C ARG A 140 -11.09 -33.78 -9.95
N GLN A 141 -9.76 -33.83 -10.01
CA GLN A 141 -9.05 -35.09 -10.28
C GLN A 141 -9.28 -36.12 -9.16
N LEU A 142 -9.27 -35.69 -7.90
CA LEU A 142 -9.52 -36.56 -6.76
C LEU A 142 -10.94 -37.14 -6.80
N ASP A 143 -11.93 -36.30 -7.08
CA ASP A 143 -13.33 -36.71 -7.23
C ASP A 143 -13.50 -37.75 -8.35
N HIS A 144 -12.89 -37.52 -9.51
CA HIS A 144 -12.94 -38.49 -10.61
C HIS A 144 -12.26 -39.82 -10.24
N ARG A 145 -11.13 -39.78 -9.53
CA ARG A 145 -10.45 -40.99 -9.05
C ARG A 145 -11.31 -41.74 -8.03
N PHE A 146 -11.97 -41.02 -7.13
CA PHE A 146 -12.88 -41.61 -6.15
C PHE A 146 -14.09 -42.26 -6.83
N GLN A 147 -14.73 -41.56 -7.78
CA GLN A 147 -15.85 -42.11 -8.56
C GLN A 147 -15.45 -43.37 -9.33
N LEU A 148 -14.26 -43.39 -9.93
CA LEU A 148 -13.75 -44.55 -10.65
C LEU A 148 -13.50 -45.74 -9.72
N ALA A 149 -12.93 -45.50 -8.53
CA ALA A 149 -12.72 -46.52 -7.51
C ALA A 149 -14.05 -47.12 -7.03
N MET A 150 -15.05 -46.27 -6.75
CA MET A 150 -16.39 -46.70 -6.36
C MET A 150 -17.09 -47.51 -7.46
N TYR A 151 -16.96 -47.09 -8.72
CA TYR A 151 -17.51 -47.82 -9.85
C TYR A 151 -16.84 -49.21 -10.01
N LYS A 152 -15.51 -49.27 -9.90
CA LYS A 152 -14.76 -50.53 -9.96
C LYS A 152 -15.21 -51.49 -8.84
N GLU A 153 -15.35 -51.00 -7.61
CA GLU A 153 -15.80 -51.79 -6.47
C GLU A 153 -17.22 -52.32 -6.71
N LYS A 154 -18.15 -51.47 -7.16
CA LYS A 154 -19.51 -51.89 -7.50
C LYS A 154 -19.52 -52.98 -8.57
N LYS A 155 -18.67 -52.86 -9.60
CA LYS A 155 -18.55 -53.89 -10.64
C LYS A 155 -17.96 -55.19 -10.14
N LEU A 156 -17.01 -55.13 -9.22
CA LEU A 156 -16.45 -56.32 -8.58
C LEU A 156 -17.51 -57.06 -7.76
N GLN A 157 -18.32 -56.33 -6.98
CA GLN A 157 -19.45 -56.92 -6.26
C GLN A 157 -20.53 -57.50 -7.18
N GLU A 158 -20.83 -56.85 -8.31
CA GLU A 158 -21.75 -57.40 -9.31
C GLU A 158 -21.21 -58.73 -9.89
N LEU A 159 -19.92 -58.80 -10.23
CA LEU A 159 -19.29 -60.03 -10.69
C LEU A 159 -19.31 -61.14 -9.64
N GLU A 160 -19.03 -60.81 -8.39
CA GLU A 160 -19.08 -61.77 -7.28
C GLU A 160 -20.48 -62.33 -7.07
N ARG A 161 -21.53 -61.48 -7.11
CA ARG A 161 -22.92 -61.93 -7.06
C ARG A 161 -23.28 -62.86 -8.23
N VAL A 162 -22.83 -62.54 -9.45
CA VAL A 162 -23.06 -63.42 -10.61
C VAL A 162 -22.38 -64.76 -10.38
N ARG A 163 -21.12 -64.76 -9.93
CA ARG A 163 -20.37 -65.98 -9.61
C ARG A 163 -21.07 -66.83 -8.54
N GLU A 164 -21.52 -66.22 -7.45
CA GLU A 164 -22.28 -66.89 -6.39
C GLU A 164 -23.58 -67.50 -6.92
N SER A 165 -24.33 -66.75 -7.72
CA SER A 165 -25.58 -67.24 -8.33
C SER A 165 -25.34 -68.43 -9.25
N LEU A 166 -24.25 -68.40 -10.02
CA LEU A 166 -23.86 -69.46 -10.94
C LEU A 166 -23.45 -70.73 -10.17
N VAL A 167 -22.63 -70.60 -9.13
CA VAL A 167 -22.24 -71.73 -8.25
C VAL A 167 -23.48 -72.35 -7.60
N LYS A 168 -24.42 -71.52 -7.13
CA LYS A 168 -25.69 -72.00 -6.56
C LYS A 168 -26.52 -72.76 -7.58
N GLU A 169 -26.68 -72.24 -8.79
CA GLU A 169 -27.43 -72.89 -9.88
C GLU A 169 -26.79 -74.23 -10.28
N TYR A 170 -25.46 -74.29 -10.40
CA TYR A 170 -24.73 -75.53 -10.66
C TYR A 170 -24.95 -76.55 -9.54
N GLY A 171 -24.89 -76.14 -8.27
CA GLY A 171 -25.16 -77.00 -7.12
C GLY A 171 -26.57 -77.57 -7.11
N GLU A 172 -27.58 -76.72 -7.37
CA GLU A 172 -28.98 -77.14 -7.48
C GLU A 172 -29.20 -78.10 -8.65
N LYS A 173 -28.58 -77.84 -9.80
CA LYS A 173 -28.64 -78.70 -10.98
C LYS A 173 -28.02 -80.07 -10.71
N MET A 174 -26.88 -80.14 -10.03
CA MET A 174 -26.22 -81.39 -9.66
C MET A 174 -27.06 -82.19 -8.66
N ALA A 175 -27.57 -81.56 -7.61
CA ALA A 175 -28.44 -82.21 -6.62
C ALA A 175 -29.73 -82.73 -7.26
N ASN A 176 -30.32 -81.98 -8.20
CA ASN A 176 -31.49 -82.43 -8.96
C ASN A 176 -31.16 -83.63 -9.87
N TYR A 177 -30.00 -83.62 -10.51
CA TYR A 177 -29.52 -84.73 -11.33
C TYR A 177 -29.31 -86.00 -10.49
N GLU A 178 -28.62 -85.90 -9.35
CA GLU A 178 -28.42 -87.00 -8.40
C GLU A 178 -29.76 -87.55 -7.88
N ARG A 179 -30.70 -86.68 -7.50
CA ARG A 179 -32.03 -87.12 -7.05
C ARG A 179 -32.76 -87.92 -8.11
N ARG A 180 -32.74 -87.48 -9.37
CA ARG A 180 -33.34 -88.21 -10.50
C ARG A 180 -32.66 -89.56 -10.72
N GLN A 181 -31.33 -89.63 -10.62
CA GLN A 181 -30.59 -90.88 -10.72
C GLN A 181 -30.97 -91.84 -9.59
N CYS A 182 -31.00 -91.38 -8.33
CA CYS A 182 -31.41 -92.20 -7.18
C CYS A 182 -32.86 -92.70 -7.31
N GLN A 183 -33.79 -91.85 -7.76
CA GLN A 183 -35.18 -92.26 -8.03
C GLN A 183 -35.25 -93.34 -9.11
N THR A 184 -34.54 -93.13 -10.23
CA THR A 184 -34.48 -94.12 -11.32
C THR A 184 -33.92 -95.47 -10.82
N MET A 185 -32.86 -95.44 -10.01
CA MET A 185 -32.29 -96.67 -9.44
C MET A 185 -33.22 -97.36 -8.44
N LYS A 186 -33.94 -96.58 -7.63
CA LYS A 186 -34.92 -97.10 -6.67
C LYS A 186 -36.11 -97.75 -7.38
N GLU A 187 -36.67 -97.08 -8.39
CA GLU A 187 -37.76 -97.62 -9.21
C GLU A 187 -37.35 -98.92 -9.91
N ARG A 188 -36.14 -98.96 -10.46
CA ARG A 188 -35.57 -100.19 -11.04
C ARG A 188 -35.47 -101.29 -9.99
N GLN A 189 -34.92 -101.00 -8.81
CA GLN A 189 -34.79 -101.98 -7.73
C GLN A 189 -36.14 -102.51 -7.26
N GLU A 190 -37.15 -101.65 -7.11
CA GLU A 190 -38.51 -102.04 -6.73
C GLU A 190 -39.15 -102.91 -7.81
N THR A 191 -38.98 -102.56 -9.09
CA THR A 191 -39.48 -103.36 -10.22
C THR A 191 -38.82 -104.74 -10.25
N PHE A 192 -37.49 -104.81 -10.15
CA PHE A 192 -36.77 -106.08 -10.09
C PHE A 192 -37.15 -106.90 -8.85
N GLY A 193 -37.40 -106.26 -7.71
CA GLY A 193 -37.86 -106.91 -6.50
C GLY A 193 -39.28 -107.51 -6.64
N GLN A 194 -40.20 -106.78 -7.27
CA GLN A 194 -41.55 -107.28 -7.58
C GLN A 194 -41.48 -108.48 -8.52
N VAL A 195 -40.72 -108.38 -9.62
CA VAL A 195 -40.50 -109.49 -10.55
C VAL A 195 -39.90 -110.70 -9.82
N PHE A 196 -38.90 -110.48 -8.96
CA PHE A 196 -38.32 -111.56 -8.17
C PHE A 196 -39.32 -112.22 -7.21
N GLN A 197 -40.18 -111.43 -6.58
CA GLN A 197 -41.23 -111.93 -5.69
C GLN A 197 -42.26 -112.75 -6.47
N GLU A 198 -42.68 -112.28 -7.64
CA GLU A 198 -43.55 -113.01 -8.56
C GLU A 198 -42.90 -114.32 -9.01
N ASP A 199 -41.61 -114.30 -9.38
CA ASP A 199 -40.85 -115.50 -9.74
C ASP A 199 -40.75 -116.51 -8.59
N LEU A 200 -40.58 -116.02 -7.35
CA LEU A 200 -40.54 -116.85 -6.13
C LEU A 200 -41.91 -117.47 -5.84
N GLU A 201 -43.00 -116.73 -6.05
CA GLU A 201 -44.37 -117.23 -5.90
C GLU A 201 -44.70 -118.28 -6.97
N GLN A 202 -44.31 -118.03 -8.21
CA GLN A 202 -44.39 -119.02 -9.30
C GLN A 202 -43.58 -120.28 -8.96
N PHE A 203 -42.37 -120.14 -8.41
CA PHE A 203 -41.56 -121.27 -7.95
C PHE A 203 -42.26 -122.07 -6.84
N LYS A 204 -42.85 -121.41 -5.83
CA LYS A 204 -43.58 -122.08 -4.74
C LYS A 204 -44.80 -122.85 -5.23
N GLN A 205 -45.46 -122.39 -6.30
CA GLN A 205 -46.65 -123.03 -6.87
C GLN A 205 -46.30 -124.17 -7.85
N SER A 206 -45.16 -124.06 -8.58
CA SER A 206 -44.78 -124.95 -9.69
C SER A 206 -43.64 -125.92 -9.35
N GLY A 207 -42.82 -125.63 -8.33
CA GLY A 207 -41.65 -126.42 -7.93
C GLY A 207 -40.46 -126.31 -8.90
N LYS A 208 -40.50 -125.42 -9.90
CA LYS A 208 -39.45 -125.21 -10.92
C LYS A 208 -39.18 -123.72 -11.10
N LEU A 209 -37.91 -123.33 -11.10
CA LEU A 209 -37.50 -121.92 -11.21
C LEU A 209 -37.86 -121.41 -12.61
N PRO A 210 -38.43 -120.20 -12.77
CA PRO A 210 -38.53 -119.57 -14.07
C PRO A 210 -37.11 -119.22 -14.52
N VAL A 211 -36.55 -120.04 -15.41
CA VAL A 211 -35.38 -119.64 -16.18
C VAL A 211 -35.90 -118.61 -17.18
N THR A 212 -35.76 -117.33 -16.86
CA THR A 212 -35.82 -116.31 -17.91
C THR A 212 -34.78 -116.70 -18.95
N PRO A 213 -35.15 -116.84 -20.23
CA PRO A 213 -34.16 -117.06 -21.25
C PRO A 213 -33.25 -115.83 -21.20
N ILE A 214 -31.96 -116.04 -20.95
CA ILE A 214 -30.93 -115.10 -21.33
C ILE A 214 -31.09 -114.97 -22.85
N LYS A 215 -31.92 -114.02 -23.30
CA LYS A 215 -31.86 -113.50 -24.65
C LYS A 215 -30.47 -112.90 -24.71
N SER A 216 -29.54 -113.68 -25.28
CA SER A 216 -28.18 -113.30 -25.64
C SER A 216 -27.65 -112.14 -24.81
N ALA A 217 -26.77 -112.44 -23.85
CA ALA A 217 -25.69 -111.50 -23.57
C ALA A 217 -25.08 -111.13 -24.93
N GLN A 218 -25.50 -110.00 -25.50
CA GLN A 218 -24.58 -109.22 -26.29
C GLN A 218 -23.43 -108.99 -25.32
N PRO A 219 -22.18 -109.33 -25.71
CA PRO A 219 -21.06 -108.84 -24.95
C PRO A 219 -21.22 -107.32 -24.96
N GLY A 220 -21.65 -106.76 -23.82
CA GLY A 220 -21.18 -105.42 -23.51
C GLY A 220 -19.66 -105.52 -23.58
N PRO A 221 -18.98 -104.52 -24.16
CA PRO A 221 -17.53 -104.59 -24.32
C PRO A 221 -16.92 -104.99 -22.98
N SER A 222 -16.05 -106.01 -23.00
CA SER A 222 -15.19 -106.31 -21.86
C SER A 222 -14.50 -105.01 -21.45
N LEU A 223 -14.22 -104.81 -20.16
CA LEU A 223 -13.42 -103.66 -19.69
C LEU A 223 -12.03 -103.58 -20.36
N GLU A 224 -11.63 -104.64 -21.05
CA GLU A 224 -10.43 -104.72 -21.89
C GLU A 224 -10.60 -104.07 -23.28
N GLU A 225 -11.83 -103.74 -23.69
CA GLU A 225 -12.20 -103.18 -25.02
C GLU A 225 -12.84 -101.78 -24.90
N VAL A 226 -12.75 -101.13 -23.74
CA VAL A 226 -12.99 -99.68 -23.64
C VAL A 226 -11.67 -98.97 -23.96
N THR A 227 -11.50 -98.59 -25.23
CA THR A 227 -10.55 -97.53 -25.58
C THR A 227 -11.15 -96.23 -25.06
N LEU A 228 -10.54 -95.67 -24.02
CA LEU A 228 -10.70 -94.25 -23.72
C LEU A 228 -10.14 -93.52 -24.95
N ASP A 229 -11.00 -92.86 -25.73
CA ASP A 229 -10.54 -91.83 -26.65
C ASP A 229 -9.93 -90.74 -25.77
N ASP A 230 -8.60 -90.85 -25.59
CA ASP A 230 -7.78 -89.84 -24.96
C ASP A 230 -7.75 -88.65 -25.92
N ASP A 231 -8.83 -87.87 -25.87
CA ASP A 231 -8.95 -86.62 -26.59
C ASP A 231 -8.08 -85.59 -25.86
N SER A 232 -6.75 -85.79 -25.92
CA SER A 232 -5.76 -84.98 -25.20
C SER A 232 -5.89 -83.51 -25.55
N VAL A 233 -6.45 -83.20 -26.73
CA VAL A 233 -6.78 -81.84 -27.19
C VAL A 233 -7.93 -81.23 -26.39
N ALA A 234 -8.96 -82.02 -26.05
CA ALA A 234 -10.06 -81.57 -25.20
C ALA A 234 -9.59 -81.37 -23.75
N LEU A 235 -8.68 -82.23 -23.27
CA LEU A 235 -8.08 -82.12 -21.95
C LEU A 235 -7.13 -80.91 -21.84
N ASP A 236 -6.32 -80.65 -22.87
CA ASP A 236 -5.42 -79.47 -22.94
C ASP A 236 -6.21 -78.17 -23.03
N ASN A 237 -7.31 -78.13 -23.80
CA ASN A 237 -8.20 -76.97 -23.83
C ASN A 237 -8.87 -76.73 -22.47
N PHE A 238 -9.28 -77.79 -21.77
CA PHE A 238 -9.87 -77.70 -20.44
C PHE A 238 -8.86 -77.23 -19.37
N LEU A 239 -7.59 -77.66 -19.45
CA LEU A 239 -6.54 -77.28 -18.50
C LEU A 239 -5.90 -75.91 -18.82
N GLY A 240 -5.92 -75.48 -20.08
CA GLY A 240 -5.37 -74.20 -20.53
C GLY A 240 -6.20 -72.97 -20.14
N GLU A 241 -7.51 -73.12 -19.91
CA GLU A 241 -8.39 -72.01 -19.49
C GLU A 241 -8.19 -71.59 -18.02
N SER A 242 -7.31 -72.26 -17.26
CA SER A 242 -6.99 -71.88 -15.87
C SER A 242 -5.72 -71.03 -15.71
N GLN A 243 -5.12 -70.53 -16.80
CA GLN A 243 -4.02 -69.55 -16.74
C GLN A 243 -4.26 -68.35 -17.65
N ALA A 244 -5.18 -67.48 -17.25
CA ALA A 244 -5.19 -66.05 -17.55
C ALA A 244 -5.82 -65.27 -16.40
#